data_AF-A0A110A2Y2-F1
#
_entry.id   AF-A0A110A2Y2-F1
#
_cell.length_a   1.000
_cell.length_b   1.000
_cell.length_c   1.000
_cell.angle_alpha   90.00
_cell.angle_beta   90.00
_cell.angle_gamma   90.00
#
_symmetry.space_group_name_H-M   'P 1'
#
loop_
_entity.id
_entity.type
_entity.pdbx_description
1 polymer ?
#
loop_
_entity_poly.entity_id
_entity_poly.type
_entity_poly.pdbx_seq_one_letter_code
_entity_poly.pdbx_strand_id
1 'polypeptide(L)'
;MTLGVALVACLMVAASISVVGFVNVTRDDSFQVPDGLPIHHIEGSTDLPGNYYISFVYTQNIMMLDGKGDIVWAKHTDHKDDGVKTGYWDFKKHVINGETYYSYHSQDSRFDKYGLPGYAPGYRIVMDSNFNTVKKISFEQSATVDKGHPVDGHDFLMIDLDHYILSGYIKDAVYNNPGYEGKKVIYSYLQEVDHGKVVWDWKSIDYPEIYGMTQTDATPSANDFANETVDAPDYVHFNAMRLNEDGDLVCSFRHLDTVMCLDRTKQTDQIKWKLSGPEDMFGLSDEQKTSGQHYVTVDGDTVMVFDNHNIIGHTRICIYEVDMANRTLLDFKEYSVPGKFSAACGSVQHLYDEVYAIGWGDAQNDNVCMSVYDFSTGKELMSMHLALPQNFTYRCVYYP
;
A
#
# COMPACT_ATOMS: atom_id res chain seq x y z
N MET A 1 -84.78 33.94 -5.81
CA MET A 1 -83.69 32.99 -5.46
C MET A 1 -82.40 33.78 -5.41
N THR A 2 -81.75 33.65 -4.27
CA THR A 2 -80.51 34.28 -3.79
C THR A 2 -79.30 34.06 -4.70
N LEU A 3 -78.37 35.02 -4.72
CA LEU A 3 -76.99 34.79 -4.26
C LEU A 3 -76.27 36.13 -4.04
N GLY A 4 -75.84 36.37 -2.80
CA GLY A 4 -74.83 37.36 -2.44
C GLY A 4 -73.50 36.65 -2.24
N VAL A 5 -72.40 37.28 -2.67
CA VAL A 5 -71.03 36.79 -2.44
C VAL A 5 -70.42 37.62 -1.32
N ALA A 6 -70.07 36.94 -0.22
CA ALA A 6 -69.33 37.50 0.90
C ALA A 6 -67.89 36.96 0.90
N LEU A 7 -66.96 37.86 1.23
CA LEU A 7 -65.54 37.65 1.44
C LEU A 7 -65.30 36.69 2.62
N VAL A 8 -64.41 35.71 2.45
CA VAL A 8 -63.74 35.03 3.57
C VAL A 8 -62.24 34.95 3.26
N ALA A 9 -61.45 35.56 4.14
CA ALA A 9 -60.00 35.49 4.17
C ALA A 9 -59.55 34.15 4.77
N CYS A 10 -58.62 33.46 4.11
CA CYS A 10 -57.88 32.34 4.68
C CYS A 10 -56.43 32.78 4.95
N LEU A 11 -56.03 32.71 6.22
CA LEU A 11 -54.65 32.78 6.68
C LEU A 11 -53.85 31.60 6.11
N MET A 12 -52.74 31.87 5.43
CA MET A 12 -51.64 30.92 5.28
C MET A 12 -50.66 31.12 6.43
N VAL A 13 -50.46 30.07 7.23
CA VAL A 13 -49.37 29.98 8.20
C VAL A 13 -48.12 29.56 7.44
N ALA A 14 -47.16 30.48 7.28
CA ALA A 14 -45.83 30.16 6.81
C ALA A 14 -45.01 29.61 7.98
N ALA A 15 -44.78 28.30 8.00
CA ALA A 15 -43.78 27.70 8.88
C ALA A 15 -42.39 27.99 8.29
N SER A 16 -41.59 28.75 9.03
CA SER A 16 -40.19 29.01 8.74
C SER A 16 -39.38 27.71 8.89
N ILE A 17 -38.97 27.12 7.78
CA ILE A 17 -37.88 26.15 7.76
C ILE A 17 -36.59 26.95 7.92
N SER A 18 -35.92 26.80 9.06
CA SER A 18 -34.55 27.26 9.26
C SER A 18 -33.66 26.45 8.32
N VAL A 19 -33.30 27.06 7.19
CA VAL A 19 -32.20 26.59 6.35
C VAL A 19 -30.94 26.73 7.17
N VAL A 20 -30.42 25.60 7.67
CA VAL A 20 -29.06 25.52 8.19
C VAL A 20 -28.17 25.77 6.98
N GLY A 21 -27.63 26.98 6.90
CA GLY A 21 -26.67 27.34 5.88
C GLY A 21 -25.45 26.45 6.03
N PHE A 22 -25.26 25.52 5.09
CA PHE A 22 -23.93 24.99 4.84
C PHE A 22 -23.07 26.17 4.41
N VAL A 23 -22.17 26.59 5.28
CA VAL A 23 -21.03 27.41 4.85
C VAL A 23 -20.18 26.46 4.02
N ASN A 24 -20.38 26.44 2.71
CA ASN A 24 -19.33 26.04 1.79
C ASN A 24 -18.19 27.03 2.03
N VAL A 25 -17.23 26.66 2.87
CA VAL A 25 -15.91 27.24 2.80
C VAL A 25 -15.31 26.65 1.53
N THR A 26 -15.63 27.25 0.39
CA THR A 26 -14.79 27.12 -0.80
C THR A 26 -13.44 27.66 -0.37
N ARG A 27 -12.51 26.75 -0.09
CA ARG A 27 -11.11 27.08 0.08
C ARG A 27 -10.72 27.82 -1.20
N ASP A 28 -10.24 29.04 -1.03
CA ASP A 28 -9.96 30.02 -2.08
C ASP A 28 -9.41 29.34 -3.35
N ASP A 29 -10.04 29.61 -4.51
CA ASP A 29 -9.64 29.14 -5.85
C ASP A 29 -8.22 29.61 -6.27
N SER A 30 -7.46 30.17 -5.33
CA SER A 30 -6.10 30.67 -5.46
C SER A 30 -5.02 29.67 -5.01
N PHE A 31 -5.37 28.46 -4.51
CA PHE A 31 -4.37 27.43 -4.21
C PHE A 31 -3.71 26.94 -5.51
N GLN A 32 -2.57 27.54 -5.83
CA GLN A 32 -1.68 27.05 -6.88
C GLN A 32 -0.91 25.87 -6.31
N VAL A 33 -1.21 24.67 -6.81
CA VAL A 33 -0.35 23.51 -6.60
C VAL A 33 1.05 23.88 -7.10
N PRO A 34 2.12 23.70 -6.30
CA PRO A 34 3.48 24.00 -6.73
C PRO A 34 3.82 23.36 -8.07
N ASP A 35 4.57 24.09 -8.92
CA ASP A 35 4.94 23.63 -10.26
C ASP A 35 5.51 22.20 -10.26
N GLY A 36 4.97 21.35 -11.14
CA GLY A 36 5.39 19.95 -11.35
C GLY A 36 4.68 18.90 -10.48
N LEU A 37 4.00 19.31 -9.40
CA LEU A 37 3.20 18.38 -8.59
C LEU A 37 1.88 18.00 -9.29
N PRO A 38 1.29 16.82 -8.96
CA PRO A 38 0.01 16.42 -9.52
C PRO A 38 -1.07 17.43 -9.14
N ILE A 39 -1.83 17.91 -10.12
CA ILE A 39 -2.99 18.78 -9.85
C ILE A 39 -4.01 18.00 -9.03
N HIS A 40 -4.42 18.56 -7.89
CA HIS A 40 -5.33 17.94 -6.96
C HIS A 40 -6.23 18.96 -6.26
N HIS A 41 -7.30 18.45 -5.65
CA HIS A 41 -8.12 19.21 -4.72
C HIS A 41 -8.33 18.42 -3.43
N ILE A 42 -8.53 19.14 -2.34
CA ILE A 42 -8.82 18.58 -1.01
C ILE A 42 -10.27 18.91 -0.64
N GLU A 43 -11.01 17.91 -0.19
CA GLU A 43 -12.29 18.11 0.48
C GLU A 43 -12.16 17.75 1.96
N GLY A 44 -12.84 18.50 2.82
CA GLY A 44 -12.82 18.27 4.27
C GLY A 44 -11.49 18.61 4.96
N SER A 45 -11.38 18.19 6.22
CA SER A 45 -10.17 18.34 7.05
C SER A 45 -10.27 17.48 8.31
N THR A 46 -9.15 17.26 8.97
CA THR A 46 -9.01 16.64 10.28
C THR A 46 -8.29 17.59 11.24
N ASP A 47 -8.39 17.32 12.55
CA ASP A 47 -7.59 17.99 13.59
C ASP A 47 -6.44 17.10 14.08
N LEU A 48 -6.08 16.09 13.28
CA LEU A 48 -4.98 15.18 13.58
C LEU A 48 -3.64 15.93 13.58
N PRO A 49 -2.77 15.70 14.58
CA PRO A 49 -1.54 16.49 14.76
C PRO A 49 -0.43 16.16 13.75
N GLY A 50 -0.59 15.05 13.01
CA GLY A 50 0.41 14.51 12.11
C GLY A 50 0.28 14.94 10.66
N ASN A 51 1.00 14.20 9.80
CA ASN A 51 1.01 14.42 8.37
C ASN A 51 0.73 13.13 7.58
N TYR A 52 0.19 13.30 6.39
CA TYR A 52 -0.04 12.26 5.39
C TYR A 52 1.06 12.28 4.34
N TYR A 53 1.71 11.15 4.13
CA TYR A 53 2.85 10.96 3.24
C TYR A 53 2.38 10.19 2.02
N ILE A 54 2.42 10.85 0.88
CA ILE A 54 1.84 10.38 -0.38
C ILE A 54 2.96 10.17 -1.39
N SER A 55 2.88 9.06 -2.10
CA SER A 55 3.85 8.63 -3.12
C SER A 55 3.14 8.22 -4.41
N PHE A 56 3.81 8.32 -5.56
CA PHE A 56 3.20 8.17 -6.89
C PHE A 56 3.93 7.16 -7.76
N VAL A 57 3.16 6.35 -8.49
CA VAL A 57 3.67 5.22 -9.29
C VAL A 57 4.35 5.68 -10.57
N TYR A 58 3.79 6.69 -11.24
CA TYR A 58 4.23 7.10 -12.59
C TYR A 58 4.84 8.49 -12.67
N THR A 59 4.93 9.19 -11.55
CA THR A 59 5.60 10.48 -11.47
C THR A 59 6.55 10.52 -10.29
N GLN A 60 7.68 11.22 -10.49
CA GLN A 60 8.68 11.44 -9.44
C GLN A 60 8.22 12.54 -8.49
N ASN A 61 7.12 12.23 -7.80
CA ASN A 61 6.43 13.10 -6.86
C ASN A 61 6.30 12.37 -5.52
N ILE A 62 6.57 13.10 -4.43
CA ILE A 62 6.16 12.74 -3.07
C ILE A 62 5.69 14.01 -2.36
N MET A 63 4.68 13.87 -1.52
CA MET A 63 4.05 14.99 -0.83
C MET A 63 3.78 14.64 0.62
N MET A 64 3.86 15.65 1.48
CA MET A 64 3.47 15.60 2.87
C MET A 64 2.36 16.63 3.09
N LEU A 65 1.17 16.17 3.48
CA LEU A 65 0.01 17.02 3.75
C LEU A 65 -0.29 17.04 5.25
N ASP A 66 -0.72 18.17 5.80
CA ASP A 66 -1.23 18.22 7.17
C ASP A 66 -2.73 17.82 7.26
N GLY A 67 -3.29 17.85 8.47
CA GLY A 67 -4.71 17.60 8.70
C GLY A 67 -5.66 18.57 8.00
N LYS A 68 -5.19 19.73 7.54
CA LYS A 68 -5.98 20.68 6.74
C LYS A 68 -5.80 20.45 5.24
N GLY A 69 -4.93 19.53 4.82
CA GLY A 69 -4.59 19.30 3.43
C GLY A 69 -3.69 20.36 2.83
N ASP A 70 -3.05 21.20 3.65
CA ASP A 70 -1.97 22.05 3.18
C ASP A 70 -0.71 21.21 2.92
N ILE A 71 -0.01 21.51 1.83
CA ILE A 71 1.28 20.88 1.52
C ILE A 71 2.32 21.43 2.49
N VAL A 72 2.77 20.60 3.43
CA VAL A 72 3.83 20.93 4.39
C VAL A 72 5.21 20.80 3.74
N TRP A 73 5.36 19.82 2.86
CA TRP A 73 6.57 19.59 2.09
C TRP A 73 6.26 18.75 0.86
N ALA A 74 7.02 18.94 -0.21
CA ALA A 74 6.95 18.08 -1.38
C ALA A 74 8.30 18.00 -2.09
N LYS A 75 8.48 16.93 -2.87
CA LYS A 75 9.59 16.78 -3.80
C LYS A 75 9.07 16.36 -5.15
N HIS A 76 9.52 17.08 -6.16
CA HIS A 76 9.27 16.81 -7.57
C HIS A 76 10.60 16.67 -8.30
N THR A 77 10.62 15.86 -9.36
CA THR A 77 11.69 15.88 -10.37
C THR A 77 11.06 15.66 -11.73
N ASP A 78 11.38 16.53 -12.68
CA ASP A 78 10.91 16.39 -14.05
C ASP A 78 11.39 15.07 -14.65
N HIS A 79 10.48 14.41 -15.37
CA HIS A 79 10.87 13.27 -16.19
C HIS A 79 11.84 13.70 -17.28
N LYS A 80 12.68 12.76 -17.68
CA LYS A 80 13.43 12.92 -18.91
C LYS A 80 12.45 12.84 -20.09
N ASP A 81 12.74 13.58 -21.16
CA ASP A 81 12.01 13.50 -22.43
C ASP A 81 12.32 12.19 -23.20
N ASP A 82 12.27 11.05 -22.53
CA ASP A 82 12.51 9.72 -23.09
C ASP A 82 11.25 8.83 -23.09
N GLY A 83 10.12 9.37 -22.60
CA GLY A 83 8.83 8.69 -22.57
C GLY A 83 8.70 7.63 -21.47
N VAL A 84 9.70 7.49 -20.59
CA VAL A 84 9.69 6.48 -19.54
C VAL A 84 9.13 7.07 -18.25
N LYS A 85 7.99 6.53 -17.80
CA LYS A 85 7.36 6.93 -16.55
C LYS A 85 8.01 6.19 -15.39
N THR A 86 8.62 6.93 -14.46
CA THR A 86 9.15 6.41 -13.20
C THR A 86 8.48 7.09 -12.00
N GLY A 87 8.34 6.38 -10.90
CA GLY A 87 7.73 6.91 -9.68
C GLY A 87 8.72 7.20 -8.58
N TYR A 88 8.29 8.03 -7.63
CA TYR A 88 8.81 7.99 -6.27
C TYR A 88 7.80 7.26 -5.38
N TRP A 89 8.18 6.09 -4.89
CA TRP A 89 7.30 5.15 -4.20
C TRP A 89 7.55 5.16 -2.69
N ASP A 90 6.59 4.65 -1.92
CA ASP A 90 6.77 4.25 -0.52
C ASP A 90 7.43 5.33 0.38
N PHE A 91 6.84 6.53 0.39
CA PHE A 91 7.30 7.66 1.21
C PHE A 91 6.85 7.48 2.68
N LYS A 92 7.82 7.46 3.61
CA LYS A 92 7.60 7.16 5.03
C LYS A 92 8.43 8.04 5.95
N LYS A 93 7.94 8.20 7.18
CA LYS A 93 8.69 8.70 8.34
C LYS A 93 9.17 7.53 9.19
N HIS A 94 10.36 7.67 9.77
CA HIS A 94 10.96 6.74 10.73
C HIS A 94 11.42 7.52 11.95
N VAL A 95 11.21 6.98 13.14
CA VAL A 95 11.71 7.56 14.39
C VAL A 95 12.60 6.53 15.05
N ILE A 96 13.91 6.82 15.10
CA ILE A 96 14.95 5.89 15.54
C ILE A 96 15.76 6.60 16.61
N ASN A 97 15.79 6.06 17.83
CA ASN A 97 16.53 6.64 18.96
C ASN A 97 16.22 8.13 19.24
N GLY A 98 14.99 8.56 18.95
CA GLY A 98 14.54 9.95 19.10
C GLY A 98 14.84 10.88 17.93
N GLU A 99 15.57 10.39 16.91
CA GLU A 99 15.85 11.11 15.67
C GLU A 99 14.80 10.77 14.62
N THR A 100 14.45 11.76 13.79
CA THR A 100 13.49 11.59 12.69
C THR A 100 14.23 11.45 11.37
N TYR A 101 13.87 10.42 10.63
CA TYR A 101 14.31 10.17 9.26
C TYR A 101 13.10 10.02 8.35
N TYR A 102 13.33 10.26 7.06
CA TYR A 102 12.35 9.99 6.02
C TYR A 102 12.94 9.07 4.98
N SER A 103 12.11 8.25 4.33
CA SER A 103 12.58 7.45 3.20
C SER A 103 11.58 7.44 2.07
N TYR A 104 12.06 7.35 0.84
CA TYR A 104 11.25 7.03 -0.33
C TYR A 104 12.06 6.17 -1.29
N HIS A 105 11.38 5.42 -2.15
CA HIS A 105 12.03 4.69 -3.22
C HIS A 105 12.11 5.52 -4.50
N SER A 106 13.30 5.62 -5.07
CA SER A 106 13.54 6.28 -6.35
C SER A 106 13.68 5.23 -7.44
N GLN A 107 12.61 5.02 -8.22
CA GLN A 107 12.65 4.11 -9.36
C GLN A 107 13.64 4.60 -10.44
N ASP A 108 14.35 3.68 -11.05
CA ASP A 108 15.32 3.94 -12.11
C ASP A 108 15.11 2.93 -13.24
N SER A 109 14.49 3.41 -14.32
CA SER A 109 14.07 2.60 -15.46
C SER A 109 15.20 1.85 -16.17
N ARG A 110 16.46 2.26 -15.97
CA ARG A 110 17.62 1.54 -16.53
C ARG A 110 17.74 0.12 -15.97
N PHE A 111 17.12 -0.15 -14.83
CA PHE A 111 17.08 -1.47 -14.20
C PHE A 111 15.81 -2.26 -14.51
N ASP A 112 14.80 -1.65 -15.12
CA ASP A 112 13.58 -2.36 -15.50
C ASP A 112 13.84 -3.21 -16.75
N LYS A 113 14.27 -4.46 -16.49
CA LYS A 113 14.60 -5.45 -17.51
C LYS A 113 13.52 -6.51 -17.66
N TYR A 114 12.46 -6.45 -16.85
CA TYR A 114 11.44 -7.49 -16.79
C TYR A 114 10.13 -7.03 -17.44
N GLY A 115 9.86 -5.71 -17.47
CA GLY A 115 8.63 -5.18 -18.08
C GLY A 115 7.36 -5.65 -17.35
N LEU A 116 7.50 -6.01 -16.07
CA LEU A 116 6.40 -6.46 -15.24
C LEU A 116 5.63 -5.26 -14.67
N PRO A 117 4.30 -5.28 -14.71
CA PRO A 117 3.49 -4.35 -13.91
C PRO A 117 3.86 -4.47 -12.42
N GLY A 118 3.98 -3.33 -11.74
CA GLY A 118 4.34 -3.28 -10.33
C GLY A 118 5.82 -3.46 -10.02
N TYR A 119 6.68 -3.83 -10.97
CA TYR A 119 8.12 -3.88 -10.72
C TYR A 119 8.75 -2.49 -10.81
N ALA A 120 9.31 -2.00 -9.69
CA ALA A 120 9.89 -0.68 -9.62
C ALA A 120 11.35 -0.75 -9.16
N PRO A 121 12.30 -1.21 -9.98
CA PRO A 121 13.68 -1.31 -9.54
C PRO A 121 14.32 0.07 -9.41
N GLY A 122 15.21 0.22 -8.43
CA GLY A 122 15.88 1.49 -8.18
C GLY A 122 16.66 1.48 -6.87
N TYR A 123 16.52 2.57 -6.12
CA TYR A 123 17.25 2.79 -4.88
C TYR A 123 16.34 3.32 -3.79
N ARG A 124 16.59 2.89 -2.56
CA ARG A 124 15.99 3.52 -1.38
C ARG A 124 16.79 4.76 -1.01
N ILE A 125 16.10 5.89 -0.88
CA ILE A 125 16.68 7.16 -0.43
C ILE A 125 16.24 7.38 1.02
N VAL A 126 17.20 7.68 1.90
CA VAL A 126 16.94 8.09 3.29
C VAL A 126 17.38 9.53 3.47
N MET A 127 16.54 10.32 4.13
CA MET A 127 16.74 11.73 4.41
C MET A 127 16.69 12.00 5.92
N ASP A 128 17.42 13.02 6.37
CA ASP A 128 17.35 13.53 7.75
C ASP A 128 16.07 14.37 7.97
N SER A 129 15.91 14.91 9.18
CA SER A 129 14.77 15.76 9.55
C SER A 129 14.69 17.09 8.79
N ASN A 130 15.76 17.49 8.09
CA ASN A 130 15.81 18.67 7.23
C ASN A 130 15.64 18.30 5.75
N PHE A 131 15.26 17.06 5.45
CA PHE A 131 15.10 16.51 4.11
C PHE A 131 16.40 16.45 3.28
N ASN A 132 17.57 16.46 3.92
CA ASN A 132 18.84 16.20 3.23
C ASN A 132 19.02 14.69 3.08
N THR A 133 19.39 14.23 1.87
CA THR A 133 19.75 12.83 1.66
C THR A 133 20.98 12.44 2.49
N VAL A 134 20.80 11.47 3.38
CA VAL A 134 21.88 10.90 4.20
C VAL A 134 22.31 9.51 3.73
N LYS A 135 21.43 8.76 3.08
CA LYS A 135 21.76 7.48 2.45
C LYS A 135 21.06 7.26 1.12
N LYS A 136 21.75 6.54 0.24
CA LYS A 136 21.22 5.92 -0.97
C LYS A 136 21.57 4.43 -0.88
N ILE A 137 20.55 3.58 -0.80
CA ILE A 137 20.67 2.17 -0.47
C ILE A 137 20.27 1.33 -1.68
N SER A 138 21.08 0.29 -1.91
CA SER A 138 20.89 -0.83 -2.84
C SER A 138 21.21 -2.12 -2.07
N PHE A 139 21.06 -3.28 -2.69
CA PHE A 139 21.47 -4.53 -2.03
C PHE A 139 22.97 -4.54 -1.71
N GLU A 140 23.31 -5.14 -0.58
CA GLU A 140 24.66 -5.54 -0.25
C GLU A 140 25.02 -6.87 -0.92
N GLN A 141 26.32 -7.13 -1.08
CA GLN A 141 26.79 -8.38 -1.68
C GLN A 141 26.26 -9.59 -0.90
N SER A 142 25.68 -10.54 -1.62
CA SER A 142 25.32 -11.85 -1.09
C SER A 142 25.66 -12.95 -2.10
N ALA A 143 25.27 -14.19 -1.80
CA ALA A 143 25.32 -15.28 -2.77
C ALA A 143 24.28 -15.14 -3.89
N THR A 144 23.29 -14.25 -3.73
CA THR A 144 22.16 -14.06 -4.65
C THR A 144 22.32 -12.85 -5.55
N VAL A 145 22.90 -11.76 -5.05
CA VAL A 145 23.13 -10.54 -5.82
C VAL A 145 24.49 -9.91 -5.55
N ASP A 146 25.01 -9.23 -6.57
CA ASP A 146 26.18 -8.38 -6.43
C ASP A 146 25.88 -7.11 -5.65
N LYS A 147 26.89 -6.57 -4.95
CA LYS A 147 26.79 -5.27 -4.30
C LYS A 147 26.38 -4.21 -5.31
N GLY A 148 25.36 -3.43 -4.95
CA GLY A 148 24.83 -2.39 -5.85
C GLY A 148 23.69 -2.85 -6.75
N HIS A 149 23.27 -4.13 -6.68
CA HIS A 149 22.07 -4.58 -7.38
C HIS A 149 20.86 -3.73 -6.94
N PRO A 150 20.00 -3.29 -7.88
CA PRO A 150 18.83 -2.49 -7.56
C PRO A 150 17.89 -3.23 -6.60
N VAL A 151 17.27 -2.45 -5.72
CA VAL A 151 16.16 -2.91 -4.86
C VAL A 151 14.84 -2.59 -5.55
N ASP A 152 13.78 -3.25 -5.12
CA ASP A 152 12.42 -2.99 -5.59
C ASP A 152 11.71 -1.92 -4.74
N GLY A 153 10.69 -1.28 -5.31
CA GLY A 153 10.04 -0.10 -4.76
C GLY A 153 8.87 -0.33 -3.81
N HIS A 154 8.43 -1.58 -3.59
CA HIS A 154 7.21 -1.82 -2.83
C HIS A 154 7.33 -1.46 -1.34
N ASP A 155 8.38 -1.90 -0.65
CA ASP A 155 8.50 -1.66 0.79
C ASP A 155 9.96 -1.54 1.24
N PHE A 156 10.16 -1.00 2.43
CA PHE A 156 11.42 -0.83 3.13
C PHE A 156 11.13 -0.71 4.61
N LEU A 157 11.86 -1.52 5.39
CA LEU A 157 11.76 -1.52 6.83
C LEU A 157 13.10 -1.06 7.40
N MET A 158 13.06 0.06 8.12
CA MET A 158 14.23 0.65 8.76
C MET A 158 14.18 0.31 10.25
N ILE A 159 15.19 -0.41 10.74
CA ILE A 159 15.35 -0.75 12.16
C ILE A 159 16.26 0.29 12.83
N ASP A 160 17.37 0.61 12.15
CA ASP A 160 18.29 1.71 12.43
C ASP A 160 18.75 2.33 11.09
N LEU A 161 19.52 3.41 11.13
CA LEU A 161 20.13 4.05 9.98
C LEU A 161 21.01 3.07 9.18
N ASP A 162 21.71 2.18 9.87
CA ASP A 162 22.58 1.15 9.29
C ASP A 162 22.03 -0.29 9.43
N HIS A 163 20.78 -0.44 9.89
CA HIS A 163 20.12 -1.75 10.05
C HIS A 163 18.73 -1.73 9.42
N TYR A 164 18.51 -2.49 8.34
CA TYR A 164 17.27 -2.40 7.57
C TYR A 164 17.00 -3.66 6.75
N ILE A 165 15.76 -3.79 6.26
CA ILE A 165 15.30 -4.88 5.39
C ILE A 165 14.87 -4.31 4.03
N LEU A 166 15.40 -4.90 2.98
CA LEU A 166 15.18 -4.56 1.58
C LEU A 166 14.41 -5.67 0.86
N SER A 167 13.65 -5.30 -0.16
CA SER A 167 13.03 -6.24 -1.09
C SER A 167 13.53 -6.06 -2.52
N GLY A 168 13.41 -7.11 -3.33
CA GLY A 168 13.82 -7.12 -4.72
C GLY A 168 13.21 -8.29 -5.47
N TYR A 169 13.15 -8.17 -6.79
CA TYR A 169 12.72 -9.24 -7.68
C TYR A 169 13.91 -9.77 -8.46
N ILE A 170 14.12 -11.08 -8.40
CA ILE A 170 15.23 -11.76 -9.04
C ILE A 170 14.67 -12.78 -10.03
N LYS A 171 15.22 -12.78 -11.25
CA LYS A 171 14.91 -13.79 -12.26
C LYS A 171 15.90 -14.93 -12.21
N ASP A 172 15.43 -16.15 -11.97
CA ASP A 172 16.28 -17.34 -11.96
C ASP A 172 15.50 -18.60 -12.38
N ALA A 173 16.23 -19.70 -12.57
CA ALA A 173 15.69 -21.00 -12.93
C ALA A 173 15.16 -21.76 -11.70
N VAL A 174 13.94 -22.29 -11.82
CA VAL A 174 13.32 -23.15 -10.82
C VAL A 174 14.05 -24.48 -10.75
N TYR A 175 14.24 -25.00 -9.54
CA TYR A 175 14.97 -26.25 -9.29
C TYR A 175 14.22 -27.23 -8.36
N ASN A 176 13.05 -26.83 -7.86
CA ASN A 176 12.27 -27.53 -6.83
C ASN A 176 10.75 -27.53 -7.11
N ASN A 177 10.31 -27.20 -8.32
CA ASN A 177 8.90 -27.35 -8.74
C ASN A 177 8.77 -28.48 -9.77
N PRO A 178 8.24 -29.66 -9.39
CA PRO A 178 8.18 -30.82 -10.26
C PRO A 178 7.52 -30.55 -11.62
N GLY A 179 8.25 -30.80 -12.70
CA GLY A 179 7.78 -30.60 -14.08
C GLY A 179 8.14 -29.24 -14.68
N TYR A 180 8.73 -28.35 -13.89
CA TYR A 180 9.14 -27.00 -14.30
C TYR A 180 10.64 -26.73 -14.03
N GLU A 181 11.43 -27.76 -13.74
CA GLU A 181 12.87 -27.60 -13.52
C GLU A 181 13.56 -26.95 -14.74
N GLY A 182 14.40 -25.95 -14.47
CA GLY A 182 15.09 -25.16 -15.49
C GLY A 182 14.24 -24.08 -16.16
N LYS A 183 12.93 -24.01 -15.89
CA LYS A 183 12.07 -22.88 -16.29
C LYS A 183 12.38 -21.67 -15.43
N LYS A 184 12.14 -20.47 -15.97
CA LYS A 184 12.44 -19.24 -15.25
C LYS A 184 11.23 -18.77 -14.47
N VAL A 185 11.49 -18.16 -13.32
CA VAL A 185 10.52 -17.39 -12.55
C VAL A 185 11.14 -16.07 -12.11
N ILE A 186 10.30 -15.11 -11.77
CA ILE A 186 10.69 -13.94 -11.00
C ILE A 186 10.22 -14.19 -9.57
N TYR A 187 11.17 -14.20 -8.64
CA TYR A 187 10.95 -14.54 -7.25
C TYR A 187 11.26 -13.34 -6.35
N SER A 188 10.60 -13.28 -5.20
CA SER A 188 10.84 -12.24 -4.20
C SER A 188 12.08 -12.57 -3.38
N TYR A 189 13.01 -11.62 -3.31
CA TYR A 189 14.20 -11.66 -2.48
C TYR A 189 14.11 -10.59 -1.39
N LEU A 190 14.16 -11.01 -0.13
CA LEU A 190 14.24 -10.13 1.02
C LEU A 190 15.63 -10.23 1.64
N GLN A 191 16.26 -9.10 1.91
CA GLN A 191 17.61 -9.04 2.48
C GLN A 191 17.62 -8.12 3.70
N GLU A 192 18.02 -8.65 4.85
CA GLU A 192 18.33 -7.86 6.03
C GLU A 192 19.82 -7.54 6.08
N VAL A 193 20.12 -6.26 6.25
CA VAL A 193 21.47 -5.73 6.35
C VAL A 193 21.63 -5.06 7.69
N ASP A 194 22.68 -5.43 8.43
CA ASP A 194 23.09 -4.81 9.68
C ASP A 194 24.54 -4.33 9.58
N HIS A 195 24.75 -3.02 9.66
CA HIS A 195 26.04 -2.33 9.54
C HIS A 195 26.85 -2.77 8.31
N GLY A 196 26.16 -2.86 7.16
CA GLY A 196 26.75 -3.24 5.86
C GLY A 196 27.03 -4.73 5.69
N LYS A 197 26.55 -5.59 6.60
CA LYS A 197 26.62 -7.05 6.49
C LYS A 197 25.23 -7.63 6.27
N VAL A 198 25.09 -8.54 5.32
CA VAL A 198 23.87 -9.35 5.18
C VAL A 198 23.81 -10.33 6.35
N VAL A 199 22.80 -10.20 7.20
CA VAL A 199 22.61 -11.03 8.41
C VAL A 199 21.48 -12.04 8.26
N TRP A 200 20.56 -11.81 7.33
CA TRP A 200 19.46 -12.70 7.00
C TRP A 200 18.99 -12.44 5.58
N ASP A 201 18.55 -13.48 4.88
CA ASP A 201 17.83 -13.35 3.63
C ASP A 201 16.72 -14.41 3.48
N TRP A 202 15.75 -14.12 2.63
CA TRP A 202 14.68 -15.04 2.26
C TRP A 202 14.43 -14.97 0.76
N LYS A 203 14.32 -16.14 0.13
CA LYS A 203 14.11 -16.29 -1.31
C LYS A 203 12.88 -17.14 -1.51
N SER A 204 11.86 -16.57 -2.12
CA SER A 204 10.62 -17.32 -2.34
C SER A 204 10.84 -18.57 -3.21
N ILE A 205 11.85 -18.58 -4.08
CA ILE A 205 12.17 -19.72 -4.97
C ILE A 205 12.62 -20.97 -4.19
N ASP A 206 13.06 -20.83 -2.93
CA ASP A 206 13.58 -21.95 -2.14
C ASP A 206 12.45 -22.81 -1.52
N TYR A 207 11.19 -22.34 -1.59
CA TYR A 207 10.04 -22.94 -0.91
C TYR A 207 9.07 -23.60 -1.90
N PRO A 208 9.17 -24.92 -2.16
CA PRO A 208 8.36 -25.58 -3.17
C PRO A 208 6.84 -25.55 -2.89
N GLU A 209 6.45 -25.47 -1.62
CA GLU A 209 5.05 -25.41 -1.21
C GLU A 209 4.33 -24.15 -1.72
N ILE A 210 5.05 -23.04 -1.95
CA ILE A 210 4.38 -21.78 -2.32
C ILE A 210 4.02 -21.71 -3.80
N TYR A 211 4.61 -22.53 -4.68
CA TYR A 211 4.25 -22.55 -6.11
C TYR A 211 2.78 -22.88 -6.31
N GLY A 212 2.28 -23.88 -5.57
CA GLY A 212 0.88 -24.32 -5.61
C GLY A 212 -0.11 -23.31 -5.03
N MET A 213 0.37 -22.27 -4.34
CA MET A 213 -0.46 -21.22 -3.77
C MET A 213 -0.76 -20.09 -4.76
N THR A 214 -0.09 -20.04 -5.92
CA THR A 214 -0.18 -18.93 -6.87
C THR A 214 -1.59 -18.74 -7.40
N GLN A 215 -2.14 -17.54 -7.21
CA GLN A 215 -3.46 -17.09 -7.67
C GLN A 215 -3.32 -16.20 -8.92
N THR A 216 -4.37 -16.20 -9.75
CA THR A 216 -4.36 -15.56 -11.07
C THR A 216 -5.42 -14.48 -11.27
N ASP A 217 -6.23 -14.19 -10.24
CA ASP A 217 -7.36 -13.26 -10.34
C ASP A 217 -6.94 -11.85 -10.77
N ALA A 218 -5.75 -11.41 -10.34
CA ALA A 218 -5.20 -10.12 -10.76
C ALA A 218 -4.23 -10.21 -11.94
N THR A 219 -3.44 -11.29 -12.01
CA THR A 219 -2.42 -11.48 -13.04
C THR A 219 -2.56 -12.88 -13.63
N PRO A 220 -3.22 -13.03 -14.80
CA PRO A 220 -3.49 -14.35 -15.40
C PRO A 220 -2.24 -15.19 -15.69
N SER A 221 -1.09 -14.55 -15.88
CA SER A 221 0.19 -15.20 -16.16
C SER A 221 1.03 -15.49 -14.91
N ALA A 222 0.55 -15.19 -13.70
CA ALA A 222 1.33 -15.37 -12.46
C ALA A 222 1.76 -16.83 -12.23
N ASN A 223 0.99 -17.80 -12.74
CA ASN A 223 1.29 -19.22 -12.64
C ASN A 223 1.84 -19.84 -13.94
N ASP A 224 2.29 -19.04 -14.91
CA ASP A 224 2.87 -19.52 -16.17
C ASP A 224 4.29 -20.08 -15.99
N PHE A 225 4.41 -21.10 -15.14
CA PHE A 225 5.67 -21.80 -14.84
C PHE A 225 6.22 -22.53 -16.06
N ALA A 226 5.39 -22.82 -17.05
CA ALA A 226 5.82 -23.38 -18.32
C ALA A 226 6.57 -22.35 -19.20
N ASN A 227 6.45 -21.05 -18.89
CA ASN A 227 6.93 -19.91 -19.68
C ASN A 227 6.36 -19.91 -21.11
N GLU A 228 5.06 -20.21 -21.26
CA GLU A 228 4.38 -20.28 -22.55
C GLU A 228 4.00 -18.90 -23.09
N THR A 229 3.66 -17.98 -22.20
CA THR A 229 3.15 -16.63 -22.51
C THR A 229 4.07 -15.52 -22.01
N VAL A 230 4.81 -15.76 -20.92
CA VAL A 230 5.80 -14.82 -20.35
C VAL A 230 7.18 -15.46 -20.20
N ASP A 231 8.27 -14.69 -20.31
CA ASP A 231 9.65 -15.22 -20.15
C ASP A 231 9.89 -15.79 -18.74
N ALA A 232 9.27 -15.19 -17.73
CA ALA A 232 9.32 -15.62 -16.34
C ALA A 232 8.11 -15.03 -15.59
N PRO A 233 7.24 -15.84 -14.98
CA PRO A 233 6.12 -15.33 -14.20
C PRO A 233 6.63 -14.78 -12.86
N ASP A 234 6.04 -13.67 -12.43
CA ASP A 234 6.08 -13.23 -11.03
C ASP A 234 4.96 -13.95 -10.28
N TYR A 235 5.33 -14.99 -9.55
CA TYR A 235 4.37 -15.93 -8.96
C TYR A 235 4.01 -15.62 -7.51
N VAL A 236 4.75 -14.72 -6.84
CA VAL A 236 4.49 -14.38 -5.43
C VAL A 236 4.16 -12.91 -5.21
N HIS A 237 4.82 -12.00 -5.93
CA HIS A 237 4.62 -10.55 -5.86
C HIS A 237 4.58 -9.99 -4.43
N PHE A 238 5.76 -9.83 -3.82
CA PHE A 238 5.90 -9.18 -2.51
C PHE A 238 5.46 -7.72 -2.59
N ASN A 239 4.65 -7.24 -1.63
CA ASN A 239 4.27 -5.83 -1.64
C ASN A 239 4.33 -5.10 -0.30
N ALA A 240 4.44 -5.78 0.85
CA ALA A 240 4.51 -5.09 2.14
C ALA A 240 5.21 -5.93 3.21
N MET A 241 5.86 -5.28 4.19
CA MET A 241 6.47 -5.95 5.34
C MET A 241 6.34 -5.18 6.65
N ARG A 242 6.18 -5.88 7.78
CA ARG A 242 6.20 -5.32 9.15
C ARG A 242 6.91 -6.28 10.09
N LEU A 243 7.49 -5.75 11.16
CA LEU A 243 7.96 -6.59 12.27
C LEU A 243 6.82 -6.79 13.25
N ASN A 244 6.66 -8.02 13.74
CA ASN A 244 5.88 -8.29 14.94
C ASN A 244 6.74 -8.06 16.21
N GLU A 245 6.14 -8.25 17.38
CA GLU A 245 6.82 -8.07 18.68
C GLU A 245 7.97 -9.06 18.90
N ASP A 246 7.89 -10.26 18.32
CA ASP A 246 8.95 -11.28 18.37
C ASP A 246 10.14 -10.97 17.43
N GLY A 247 10.01 -9.95 16.58
CA GLY A 247 11.00 -9.59 15.57
C GLY A 247 10.95 -10.46 14.31
N ASP A 248 9.93 -11.28 14.11
CA ASP A 248 9.67 -11.94 12.83
C ASP A 248 9.18 -10.93 11.78
N LEU A 249 9.33 -11.27 10.50
CA LEU A 249 8.88 -10.44 9.40
C LEU A 249 7.52 -10.92 8.88
N VAL A 250 6.48 -10.12 9.05
CA VAL A 250 5.16 -10.34 8.48
C VAL A 250 5.07 -9.66 7.12
N CYS A 251 4.87 -10.43 6.06
CA CYS A 251 4.89 -9.99 4.67
C CYS A 251 3.55 -10.24 3.97
N SER A 252 3.21 -9.34 3.05
CA SER A 252 2.07 -9.49 2.14
C SER A 252 2.55 -9.91 0.75
N PHE A 253 1.96 -10.98 0.21
CA PHE A 253 2.25 -11.53 -1.11
C PHE A 253 0.99 -11.52 -1.97
N ARG A 254 0.98 -10.59 -2.93
CA ARG A 254 -0.17 -10.27 -3.76
C ARG A 254 -0.63 -11.45 -4.60
N HIS A 255 0.29 -12.20 -5.21
CA HIS A 255 -0.06 -13.29 -6.13
C HIS A 255 -0.28 -14.62 -5.40
N LEU A 256 -0.20 -14.62 -4.07
CA LEU A 256 -0.54 -15.79 -3.25
C LEU A 256 -1.82 -15.58 -2.46
N ASP A 257 -2.40 -14.39 -2.50
CA ASP A 257 -3.50 -13.96 -1.64
C ASP A 257 -3.24 -14.22 -0.15
N THR A 258 -1.96 -14.21 0.25
CA THR A 258 -1.48 -14.69 1.54
C THR A 258 -0.63 -13.64 2.25
N VAL A 259 -0.87 -13.47 3.54
CA VAL A 259 0.06 -12.84 4.48
C VAL A 259 0.89 -13.95 5.14
N MET A 260 2.22 -13.86 5.12
CA MET A 260 3.11 -14.85 5.74
C MET A 260 3.97 -14.21 6.81
N CYS A 261 4.25 -14.96 7.87
CA CYS A 261 5.27 -14.59 8.84
C CYS A 261 6.53 -15.42 8.64
N LEU A 262 7.67 -14.74 8.58
CA LEU A 262 8.99 -15.29 8.33
C LEU A 262 9.88 -15.13 9.57
N ASP A 263 10.40 -16.26 10.04
CA ASP A 263 11.35 -16.38 11.14
C ASP A 263 12.69 -15.78 10.74
N ARG A 264 12.99 -14.61 11.30
CA ARG A 264 14.26 -13.89 11.06
C ARG A 264 15.46 -14.51 11.76
N THR A 265 15.26 -15.49 12.63
CA THR A 265 16.34 -16.19 13.33
C THR A 265 16.89 -17.39 12.56
N LYS A 266 16.18 -17.81 11.50
CA LYS A 266 16.53 -18.97 10.67
C LYS A 266 17.06 -18.57 9.29
N GLN A 267 17.86 -19.45 8.70
CA GLN A 267 18.37 -19.32 7.32
C GLN A 267 17.62 -20.21 6.33
N THR A 268 16.89 -21.21 6.83
CA THR A 268 16.03 -22.13 6.07
C THR A 268 14.78 -22.44 6.89
N ASP A 269 13.72 -22.96 6.27
CA ASP A 269 12.46 -23.27 6.96
C ASP A 269 11.90 -22.07 7.75
N GLN A 270 11.93 -20.90 7.10
CA GLN A 270 11.65 -19.61 7.73
C GLN A 270 10.14 -19.33 7.83
N ILE A 271 9.26 -20.00 7.08
CA ILE A 271 7.81 -19.72 7.13
C ILE A 271 7.22 -20.25 8.45
N LYS A 272 6.70 -19.35 9.31
CA LYS A 272 6.08 -19.69 10.60
C LYS A 272 4.57 -19.93 10.49
N TRP A 273 3.90 -19.07 9.74
CA TRP A 273 2.46 -19.16 9.50
C TRP A 273 2.05 -18.44 8.22
N LYS A 274 0.86 -18.80 7.73
CA LYS A 274 0.20 -18.25 6.54
C LYS A 274 -1.24 -17.90 6.92
N LEU A 275 -1.65 -16.67 6.66
CA LEU A 275 -3.02 -16.16 6.86
C LEU A 275 -3.60 -15.83 5.49
N SER A 276 -4.83 -16.27 5.24
CA SER A 276 -5.50 -16.19 3.93
C SER A 276 -4.86 -17.09 2.85
N GLY A 277 -5.46 -17.09 1.67
CA GLY A 277 -5.02 -17.86 0.51
C GLY A 277 -5.29 -19.36 0.60
N PRO A 278 -4.72 -20.15 -0.32
CA PRO A 278 -4.98 -21.59 -0.42
C PRO A 278 -4.48 -22.43 0.76
N GLU A 279 -3.42 -21.96 1.43
CA GLU A 279 -2.80 -22.64 2.58
C GLU A 279 -2.99 -21.85 3.88
N ASP A 280 -4.15 -21.21 4.03
CA ASP A 280 -4.52 -20.54 5.27
C ASP A 280 -4.40 -21.51 6.47
N MET A 281 -3.75 -21.02 7.53
CA MET A 281 -3.52 -21.79 8.75
C MET A 281 -4.49 -21.45 9.87
N PHE A 282 -5.34 -20.43 9.71
CA PHE A 282 -6.17 -19.88 10.80
C PHE A 282 -7.65 -20.29 10.72
N GLY A 283 -8.03 -21.03 9.67
CA GLY A 283 -9.39 -21.54 9.49
C GLY A 283 -10.36 -20.51 8.94
N LEU A 284 -9.89 -19.57 8.12
CA LEU A 284 -10.72 -18.57 7.46
C LEU A 284 -11.72 -19.23 6.49
N SER A 285 -12.97 -18.74 6.49
CA SER A 285 -13.92 -19.04 5.41
C SER A 285 -13.51 -18.34 4.11
N ASP A 286 -14.07 -18.76 2.98
CA ASP A 286 -13.72 -18.16 1.69
C ASP A 286 -14.09 -16.66 1.62
N GLU A 287 -15.18 -16.24 2.28
CA GLU A 287 -15.57 -14.84 2.37
C GLU A 287 -14.59 -14.00 3.19
N GLN A 288 -13.86 -14.62 4.11
CA GLN A 288 -12.88 -13.96 4.99
C GLN A 288 -11.49 -13.85 4.35
N LYS A 289 -11.24 -14.59 3.26
CA LYS A 289 -9.95 -14.55 2.55
C LYS A 289 -9.81 -13.31 1.68
N THR A 290 -8.57 -12.85 1.53
CA THR A 290 -8.22 -11.73 0.67
C THR A 290 -8.07 -12.15 -0.79
N SER A 291 -8.04 -11.16 -1.70
CA SER A 291 -7.63 -11.36 -3.09
C SER A 291 -6.83 -10.15 -3.57
N GLY A 292 -5.53 -10.33 -3.76
CA GLY A 292 -4.63 -9.30 -4.25
C GLY A 292 -4.26 -8.21 -3.25
N GLN A 293 -4.33 -8.50 -1.95
CA GLN A 293 -4.17 -7.54 -0.87
C GLN A 293 -2.82 -6.80 -0.90
N HIS A 294 -2.85 -5.60 -0.35
CA HIS A 294 -1.71 -4.74 -0.09
C HIS A 294 -1.66 -4.32 1.38
N TYR A 295 -0.51 -3.77 1.77
CA TYR A 295 -0.31 -3.07 3.04
C TYR A 295 -0.78 -3.84 4.28
N VAL A 296 0.09 -4.71 4.78
CA VAL A 296 -0.13 -5.39 6.05
C VAL A 296 0.32 -4.54 7.23
N THR A 297 -0.44 -4.59 8.31
CA THR A 297 -0.07 -4.14 9.65
C THR A 297 -0.30 -5.27 10.65
N VAL A 298 0.51 -5.31 11.70
CA VAL A 298 0.41 -6.28 12.78
C VAL A 298 0.60 -5.54 14.10
N ASP A 299 -0.28 -5.80 15.05
CA ASP A 299 -0.22 -5.30 16.43
C ASP A 299 -0.68 -6.42 17.37
N GLY A 300 0.27 -7.02 18.09
CA GLY A 300 0.04 -8.26 18.82
C GLY A 300 -0.57 -9.37 17.94
N ASP A 301 -1.78 -9.77 18.31
CA ASP A 301 -2.58 -10.82 17.66
C ASP A 301 -3.55 -10.28 16.59
N THR A 302 -3.49 -8.99 16.30
CA THR A 302 -4.30 -8.33 15.27
C THR A 302 -3.50 -8.18 13.97
N VAL A 303 -4.04 -8.68 12.86
CA VAL A 303 -3.51 -8.46 11.50
C VAL A 303 -4.52 -7.66 10.70
N MET A 304 -4.12 -6.52 10.14
CA MET A 304 -4.96 -5.70 9.27
C MET A 304 -4.33 -5.54 7.89
N VAL A 305 -5.16 -5.61 6.85
CA VAL A 305 -4.75 -5.51 5.44
C VAL A 305 -5.68 -4.62 4.64
N PHE A 306 -5.13 -3.97 3.61
CA PHE A 306 -5.90 -3.37 2.53
C PHE A 306 -6.19 -4.45 1.49
N ASP A 307 -7.37 -5.07 1.55
CA ASP A 307 -7.77 -6.10 0.60
C ASP A 307 -8.34 -5.44 -0.66
N ASN A 308 -7.55 -5.43 -1.73
CA ASN A 308 -8.00 -4.99 -3.05
C ASN A 308 -9.22 -5.78 -3.52
N HIS A 309 -9.32 -7.03 -3.09
CA HIS A 309 -10.43 -7.96 -3.32
C HIS A 309 -10.74 -8.14 -4.83
N ASN A 310 -9.69 -8.39 -5.61
CA ASN A 310 -9.74 -8.43 -7.07
C ASN A 310 -10.76 -9.43 -7.64
N ILE A 311 -11.02 -10.54 -6.94
CA ILE A 311 -11.99 -11.56 -7.36
C ILE A 311 -13.43 -11.02 -7.53
N ILE A 312 -13.84 -10.02 -6.74
CA ILE A 312 -15.17 -9.39 -6.83
C ILE A 312 -15.07 -7.94 -7.33
N GLY A 313 -13.90 -7.30 -7.24
CA GLY A 313 -13.71 -5.93 -7.69
C GLY A 313 -14.27 -4.90 -6.70
N HIS A 314 -14.12 -5.14 -5.40
CA HIS A 314 -14.63 -4.28 -4.34
C HIS A 314 -13.70 -4.24 -3.13
N THR A 315 -12.98 -3.13 -2.97
CA THR A 315 -11.94 -3.01 -1.94
C THR A 315 -12.52 -2.96 -0.54
N ARG A 316 -11.86 -3.65 0.38
CA ARG A 316 -12.22 -3.67 1.79
C ARG A 316 -10.99 -3.59 2.68
N ILE A 317 -11.20 -3.17 3.92
CA ILE A 317 -10.24 -3.27 5.00
C ILE A 317 -10.61 -4.53 5.76
N CYS A 318 -9.68 -5.48 5.90
CA CYS A 318 -9.88 -6.69 6.67
C CYS A 318 -9.01 -6.63 7.93
N ILE A 319 -9.62 -6.94 9.07
CA ILE A 319 -8.97 -7.00 10.38
C ILE A 319 -9.24 -8.39 10.94
N TYR A 320 -8.17 -9.11 11.25
CA TYR A 320 -8.19 -10.46 11.79
C TYR A 320 -7.63 -10.43 13.20
N GLU A 321 -8.42 -10.84 14.18
CA GLU A 321 -7.93 -11.19 15.51
C GLU A 321 -7.64 -12.68 15.50
N VAL A 322 -6.38 -13.07 15.72
CA VAL A 322 -5.96 -14.47 15.59
C VAL A 322 -5.27 -14.98 16.85
N ASP A 323 -5.56 -16.21 17.24
CA ASP A 323 -4.74 -16.92 18.22
C ASP A 323 -3.52 -17.48 17.50
N MET A 324 -2.38 -16.80 17.64
CA MET A 324 -1.14 -17.27 17.04
C MET A 324 -0.78 -18.67 17.55
N ALA A 325 -0.90 -18.95 18.85
CA ALA A 325 -0.46 -20.24 19.39
C ALA A 325 -1.29 -21.43 18.87
N ASN A 326 -2.60 -21.26 18.80
CA ASN A 326 -3.53 -22.31 18.38
C ASN A 326 -3.83 -22.29 16.87
N ARG A 327 -3.37 -21.27 16.14
CA ARG A 327 -3.60 -21.05 14.71
C ARG A 327 -5.10 -21.05 14.39
N THR A 328 -5.84 -20.17 15.06
CA THR A 328 -7.29 -20.05 14.90
C THR A 328 -7.70 -18.59 14.80
N LEU A 329 -8.64 -18.29 13.89
CA LEU A 329 -9.34 -17.00 13.88
C LEU A 329 -10.22 -16.86 15.13
N LEU A 330 -10.10 -15.74 15.83
CA LEU A 330 -10.91 -15.39 16.99
C LEU A 330 -12.04 -14.43 16.60
N ASP A 331 -11.72 -13.41 15.81
CA ASP A 331 -12.69 -12.46 15.29
C ASP A 331 -12.28 -11.93 13.91
N PHE A 332 -13.26 -11.56 13.11
CA PHE A 332 -13.05 -10.97 11.79
C PHE A 332 -13.95 -9.76 11.62
N LYS A 333 -13.34 -8.64 11.31
CA LYS A 333 -14.04 -7.40 10.98
C LYS A 333 -13.64 -6.92 9.60
N GLU A 334 -14.61 -6.43 8.86
CA GLU A 334 -14.37 -5.77 7.60
C GLU A 334 -15.04 -4.40 7.53
N TYR A 335 -14.42 -3.50 6.78
CA TYR A 335 -15.00 -2.22 6.40
C TYR A 335 -14.88 -2.02 4.91
N SER A 336 -15.86 -1.36 4.33
CA SER A 336 -15.82 -0.95 2.93
C SER A 336 -16.51 0.38 2.74
N VAL A 337 -16.06 1.11 1.73
CA VAL A 337 -16.69 2.37 1.32
C VAL A 337 -17.50 2.08 0.05
N PRO A 338 -18.83 2.34 0.05
CA PRO A 338 -19.68 2.00 -1.07
C PRO A 338 -19.17 2.54 -2.41
N GLY A 339 -19.04 1.66 -3.40
CA GLY A 339 -18.62 2.02 -4.76
C GLY A 339 -17.10 2.18 -4.95
N LYS A 340 -16.28 2.00 -3.90
CA LYS A 340 -14.83 2.06 -4.02
C LYS A 340 -14.23 0.74 -4.51
N PHE A 341 -13.28 0.86 -5.43
CA PHE A 341 -12.44 -0.24 -5.87
C PHE A 341 -11.07 0.26 -6.28
N SER A 342 -10.04 -0.40 -5.74
CA SER A 342 -8.63 -0.23 -6.04
C SER A 342 -8.07 -1.55 -6.55
N ALA A 343 -7.63 -1.58 -7.81
CA ALA A 343 -7.20 -2.83 -8.45
C ALA A 343 -5.78 -3.27 -8.04
N ALA A 344 -4.96 -2.33 -7.56
CA ALA A 344 -3.58 -2.54 -7.13
C ALA A 344 -3.12 -1.39 -6.23
N CYS A 345 -1.97 -1.58 -5.56
CA CYS A 345 -1.43 -0.62 -4.61
C CYS A 345 -2.43 -0.36 -3.46
N GLY A 346 -2.21 0.72 -2.72
CA GLY A 346 -3.07 1.15 -1.64
C GLY A 346 -2.50 0.84 -0.26
N SER A 347 -3.11 1.47 0.73
CA SER A 347 -2.71 1.40 2.13
C SER A 347 -3.89 1.69 3.05
N VAL A 348 -3.85 1.09 4.24
CA VAL A 348 -4.79 1.39 5.32
C VAL A 348 -4.03 1.52 6.63
N GLN A 349 -4.38 2.53 7.42
CA GLN A 349 -3.93 2.67 8.79
C GLN A 349 -5.10 3.03 9.68
N HIS A 350 -5.23 2.31 10.78
CA HIS A 350 -6.09 2.70 11.89
C HIS A 350 -5.51 3.94 12.57
N LEU A 351 -6.35 4.92 12.85
CA LEU A 351 -5.93 6.16 13.50
C LEU A 351 -6.42 6.20 14.95
N TYR A 352 -7.73 6.03 15.15
CA TYR A 352 -8.41 5.95 16.43
C TYR A 352 -9.84 5.46 16.20
N ASP A 353 -10.49 4.85 17.20
CA ASP A 353 -11.87 4.35 17.12
C ASP A 353 -12.17 3.60 15.80
N GLU A 354 -13.11 4.06 14.98
CA GLU A 354 -13.38 3.53 13.64
C GLU A 354 -12.93 4.49 12.52
N VAL A 355 -11.90 5.30 12.80
CA VAL A 355 -11.33 6.27 11.87
C VAL A 355 -10.04 5.72 11.27
N TYR A 356 -9.97 5.73 9.94
CA TYR A 356 -8.86 5.15 9.17
C TYR A 356 -8.33 6.16 8.15
N ALA A 357 -7.01 6.19 7.99
CA ALA A 357 -6.37 6.80 6.82
C ALA A 357 -6.24 5.73 5.72
N ILE A 358 -6.73 6.05 4.53
CA ILE A 358 -6.78 5.14 3.39
C ILE A 358 -6.06 5.80 2.22
N GLY A 359 -5.05 5.11 1.67
CA GLY A 359 -4.49 5.41 0.36
C GLY A 359 -5.14 4.49 -0.67
N TRP A 360 -5.80 5.05 -1.68
CA TRP A 360 -6.63 4.27 -2.60
C TRP A 360 -5.88 3.63 -3.76
N GLY A 361 -4.56 3.80 -3.87
CA GLY A 361 -3.79 3.08 -4.87
C GLY A 361 -4.28 3.37 -6.30
N ASP A 362 -4.38 2.34 -7.12
CA ASP A 362 -4.98 2.35 -8.45
C ASP A 362 -6.52 2.34 -8.39
N ALA A 363 -7.10 3.46 -7.96
CA ALA A 363 -8.55 3.66 -7.86
C ALA A 363 -9.22 3.63 -9.25
N GLN A 364 -10.25 2.79 -9.41
CA GLN A 364 -10.87 2.54 -10.72
C GLN A 364 -12.15 3.35 -10.99
N ASN A 365 -12.90 3.68 -9.93
CA ASN A 365 -14.26 4.20 -10.08
C ASN A 365 -14.36 5.72 -9.89
N ASP A 366 -13.31 6.35 -9.37
CA ASP A 366 -13.24 7.78 -9.12
C ASP A 366 -11.79 8.27 -9.11
N ASN A 367 -11.58 9.52 -8.70
CA ASN A 367 -10.28 10.16 -8.66
C ASN A 367 -9.74 10.39 -7.24
N VAL A 368 -10.38 9.82 -6.21
CA VAL A 368 -9.93 9.96 -4.83
C VAL A 368 -8.71 9.06 -4.63
N CYS A 369 -7.58 9.66 -4.29
CA CYS A 369 -6.34 8.93 -4.05
C CYS A 369 -6.04 8.72 -2.57
N MET A 370 -6.67 9.51 -1.69
CA MET A 370 -6.53 9.42 -0.25
C MET A 370 -7.83 9.83 0.44
N SER A 371 -8.17 9.16 1.53
CA SER A 371 -9.28 9.51 2.42
C SER A 371 -8.90 9.35 3.89
N VAL A 372 -9.52 10.14 4.75
CA VAL A 372 -9.68 9.85 6.17
C VAL A 372 -11.15 9.58 6.40
N TYR A 373 -11.48 8.36 6.80
CA TYR A 373 -12.86 7.88 6.82
C TYR A 373 -13.25 7.42 8.22
N ASP A 374 -14.39 7.89 8.71
CA ASP A 374 -15.01 7.44 9.96
C ASP A 374 -16.13 6.44 9.64
N PHE A 375 -15.89 5.15 9.86
CA PHE A 375 -16.85 4.10 9.58
C PHE A 375 -18.00 4.04 10.58
N SER A 376 -17.86 4.62 11.77
CA SER A 376 -18.94 4.66 12.76
C SER A 376 -20.07 5.60 12.34
N THR A 377 -19.73 6.66 11.58
CA THR A 377 -20.69 7.63 11.06
C THR A 377 -20.91 7.54 9.55
N GLY A 378 -20.10 6.74 8.84
CA GLY A 378 -20.13 6.63 7.38
C GLY A 378 -19.68 7.92 6.68
N LYS A 379 -18.80 8.69 7.31
CA LYS A 379 -18.39 10.02 6.85
C LYS A 379 -16.92 10.03 6.41
N GLU A 380 -16.70 10.52 5.19
CA GLU A 380 -15.37 10.94 4.76
C GLU A 380 -15.05 12.30 5.40
N LEU A 381 -14.06 12.32 6.30
CA LEU A 381 -13.66 13.52 7.05
C LEU A 381 -12.78 14.43 6.22
N MET A 382 -11.90 13.82 5.42
CA MET A 382 -10.97 14.49 4.52
C MET A 382 -10.67 13.57 3.33
N SER A 383 -10.49 14.13 2.14
CA SER A 383 -10.07 13.38 0.96
C SER A 383 -9.25 14.24 0.00
N MET A 384 -8.40 13.56 -0.77
CA MET A 384 -7.60 14.17 -1.84
C MET A 384 -7.97 13.54 -3.17
N HIS A 385 -8.29 14.39 -4.13
CA HIS A 385 -8.74 14.01 -5.46
C HIS A 385 -7.75 14.48 -6.52
N LEU A 386 -7.36 13.59 -7.42
CA LEU A 386 -6.46 13.90 -8.53
C LEU A 386 -7.23 14.43 -9.74
N ALA A 387 -6.70 15.44 -10.42
CA ALA A 387 -7.25 15.86 -11.72
C ALA A 387 -6.97 14.82 -12.82
N LEU A 388 -5.87 14.06 -12.69
CA LEU A 388 -5.47 12.99 -13.60
C LEU A 388 -5.33 11.67 -12.82
N PRO A 389 -6.42 10.87 -12.72
CA PRO A 389 -6.44 9.64 -11.92
C PRO A 389 -5.41 8.59 -12.37
N GLN A 390 -4.99 8.63 -13.64
CA GLN A 390 -4.02 7.68 -14.19
C GLN A 390 -2.61 7.85 -13.59
N ASN A 391 -2.32 8.99 -12.96
CA ASN A 391 -1.12 9.18 -12.16
C ASN A 391 -1.44 8.85 -10.69
N PHE A 392 -1.89 7.63 -10.45
CA PHE A 392 -2.36 7.22 -9.14
C PHE A 392 -1.23 7.09 -8.12
N THR A 393 -1.62 7.10 -6.85
CA THR A 393 -0.71 7.00 -5.72
C THR A 393 -0.30 5.55 -5.50
N TYR A 394 0.94 5.30 -5.07
CA TYR A 394 1.31 3.98 -4.56
C TYR A 394 0.69 3.76 -3.17
N ARG A 395 0.94 4.69 -2.25
CA ARG A 395 0.44 4.67 -0.86
C ARG A 395 0.21 6.07 -0.33
N CYS A 396 -0.69 6.15 0.64
CA CYS A 396 -0.79 7.24 1.61
C CYS A 396 -0.65 6.66 3.03
N VAL A 397 0.30 7.17 3.80
CA VAL A 397 0.50 6.75 5.20
C VAL A 397 0.53 7.98 6.12
N TYR A 398 0.02 7.84 7.33
CA TYR A 398 -0.06 8.89 8.33
C TYR A 398 0.99 8.66 9.44
N TYR A 399 1.59 9.75 9.92
CA TYR A 399 2.42 9.74 11.12
C TYR A 399 2.14 10.98 11.98
N PRO A 400 1.92 10.83 13.29
CA PRO A 400 1.72 11.95 14.22
C PRO A 400 2.96 12.84 14.38
#